data_AF-A0A6C0ESW2-F1
#
_entry.id   AF-A0A6C0ESW2-F1
#
_cell.length_a   1.000
_cell.length_b   1.000
_cell.length_c   1.000
_cell.angle_alpha   90.00
_cell.angle_beta   90.00
_cell.angle_gamma   90.00
#
_symmetry.space_group_name_H-M   'P 1'
#
loop_
_entity.id
_entity.type
_entity.pdbx_description
1 polymer ?
#
loop_
_entity_poly.entity_id
_entity_poly.type
_entity_poly.pdbx_seq_one_letter_code
_entity_poly.pdbx_strand_id
1 'polypeptide(L)'
;MSENLINQITLDCLINREQYNKYMESKVSNKNTRKDKKFYKKRIYYLTKELLLNKEEPPNVFPDVKLNFNNFVNSCIQYFKSIDNNDIIQADYQNIEQSLNIGKDITELNIDDIENQEEANKLLMRSIKLSNPSLDNFVKRTYTKKPDSVILPKQKNIDLKDPILKNKGICKKKNITNKYDENNFSKDETQTET
;
A
#
# COMPACT_ATOMS: atom_id res chain seq x y z
N MET A 1 -8.07 -27.75 -23.99
CA MET A 1 -8.30 -26.76 -22.91
C MET A 1 -9.73 -26.93 -22.46
N SER A 2 -9.99 -27.23 -21.18
CA SER A 2 -11.35 -27.44 -20.70
C SER A 2 -12.12 -26.11 -20.65
N GLU A 3 -13.36 -26.08 -21.13
CA GLU A 3 -14.21 -24.88 -21.12
C GLU A 3 -14.36 -24.28 -19.71
N ASN A 4 -14.35 -25.13 -18.68
CA ASN A 4 -14.38 -24.71 -17.29
C ASN A 4 -13.16 -23.85 -16.89
N LEU A 5 -11.97 -24.16 -17.44
CA LEU A 5 -10.76 -23.39 -17.18
C LEU A 5 -10.82 -22.02 -17.87
N ILE A 6 -11.31 -22.00 -19.12
CA ILE A 6 -11.49 -20.76 -19.88
C ILE A 6 -12.52 -19.87 -19.18
N ASN A 7 -13.63 -20.43 -18.71
CA ASN A 7 -14.64 -19.71 -17.94
C ASN A 7 -14.08 -19.17 -16.62
N GLN A 8 -13.25 -19.94 -15.90
CA GLN A 8 -12.59 -19.44 -14.69
C GLN A 8 -11.67 -18.25 -14.98
N ILE A 9 -10.80 -18.36 -15.98
CA ILE A 9 -9.89 -17.28 -16.38
C ILE A 9 -10.68 -16.05 -16.82
N THR A 10 -11.79 -16.24 -17.53
CA THR A 10 -12.68 -15.16 -17.96
C THR A 10 -13.31 -14.45 -16.76
N LEU A 11 -13.78 -15.20 -15.76
CA LEU A 11 -14.35 -14.64 -14.52
C LEU A 11 -13.29 -13.98 -13.63
N ASP A 12 -12.05 -14.47 -13.62
CA ASP A 12 -10.98 -13.90 -12.79
C ASP A 12 -10.36 -12.63 -13.40
N CYS A 13 -10.31 -12.55 -14.74
CA CYS A 13 -9.64 -11.46 -15.44
C CYS A 13 -10.57 -10.39 -16.03
N LEU A 14 -11.82 -10.74 -16.40
CA LEU A 14 -12.69 -9.87 -17.20
C LEU A 14 -13.96 -9.40 -16.47
N ILE A 15 -14.19 -9.86 -15.23
CA ILE A 15 -15.34 -9.39 -14.44
C ILE A 15 -15.06 -8.01 -13.83
N ASN A 16 -16.12 -7.20 -13.74
CA ASN A 16 -16.12 -5.96 -12.97
C ASN A 16 -15.94 -6.26 -11.47
N ARG A 17 -15.08 -5.48 -10.78
CA ARG A 17 -14.83 -5.56 -9.33
C ARG A 17 -16.10 -5.65 -8.49
N GLU A 18 -17.15 -4.91 -8.81
CA GLU A 18 -18.42 -4.96 -8.05
C GLU A 18 -19.15 -6.30 -8.22
N GLN A 19 -19.11 -6.87 -9.43
CA GLN A 19 -19.70 -8.17 -9.72
C GLN A 19 -18.87 -9.31 -9.12
N TYR A 20 -17.53 -9.15 -9.12
CA TYR A 20 -16.61 -10.07 -8.45
C TYR A 20 -16.90 -10.16 -6.94
N ASN A 21 -17.06 -9.00 -6.28
CA ASN A 21 -17.37 -8.95 -4.85
C ASN A 21 -18.69 -9.67 -4.53
N LYS A 22 -19.74 -9.43 -5.33
CA LYS A 22 -21.03 -10.15 -5.18
C LYS A 22 -20.90 -11.66 -5.38
N TYR A 23 -20.12 -12.08 -6.38
CA TYR A 23 -19.83 -13.50 -6.62
C TYR A 23 -19.08 -14.14 -5.42
N MET A 24 -18.07 -13.47 -4.89
CA MET A 24 -17.34 -13.92 -3.69
C MET A 24 -18.23 -13.99 -2.45
N GLU A 25 -19.08 -12.98 -2.21
CA GLU A 25 -20.03 -12.97 -1.10
C GLU A 25 -21.02 -14.13 -1.17
N SER A 26 -21.49 -14.49 -2.38
CA SER A 26 -22.37 -15.62 -2.58
C SER A 26 -21.71 -16.96 -2.20
N LYS A 27 -20.44 -17.15 -2.57
CA LYS A 27 -19.62 -18.34 -2.27
C LYS A 27 -19.33 -18.51 -0.79
N VAL A 28 -19.17 -17.39 -0.07
CA VAL A 28 -18.75 -17.37 1.35
C VAL A 28 -19.96 -17.43 2.32
N SER A 29 -21.20 -17.45 1.81
CA SER A 29 -22.42 -17.37 2.63
C SER A 29 -22.76 -18.67 3.40
N ASN A 30 -21.89 -19.08 4.32
CA ASN A 30 -22.18 -20.11 5.34
C ASN A 30 -23.19 -19.58 6.37
N LYS A 31 -24.48 -19.64 6.04
CA LYS A 31 -25.59 -19.17 6.90
C LYS A 31 -25.61 -19.87 8.27
N ASN A 32 -25.17 -21.12 8.36
CA ASN A 32 -25.18 -21.90 9.60
C ASN A 32 -24.15 -21.41 10.64
N THR A 33 -22.98 -20.91 10.21
CA THR A 33 -21.91 -20.44 11.12
C THR A 33 -22.30 -19.18 11.91
N ARG A 34 -23.28 -18.38 11.46
CA ARG A 34 -23.63 -17.10 12.11
C ARG A 34 -24.27 -17.27 13.50
N LYS A 35 -25.10 -18.30 13.71
CA LYS A 35 -25.75 -18.54 15.01
C LYS A 35 -24.73 -19.06 16.03
N ASP A 36 -23.95 -20.06 15.64
CA ASP A 36 -22.89 -20.63 16.48
C ASP A 36 -21.81 -19.61 16.79
N LYS A 37 -21.41 -18.78 15.82
CA LYS A 37 -20.47 -17.68 16.05
C LYS A 37 -20.96 -16.72 17.12
N LYS A 38 -22.26 -16.39 17.15
CA LYS A 38 -22.84 -15.53 18.20
C LYS A 38 -22.80 -16.22 19.56
N PHE A 39 -23.17 -17.50 19.61
CA PHE A 39 -23.18 -18.29 20.83
C PHE A 39 -21.77 -18.47 21.42
N TYR A 40 -20.79 -18.84 20.59
CA TYR A 40 -19.41 -19.10 21.00
C TYR A 40 -18.52 -17.84 21.02
N LYS A 41 -19.05 -16.65 20.72
CA LYS A 41 -18.27 -15.39 20.62
C LYS A 41 -17.34 -15.17 21.82
N LYS A 42 -17.87 -15.34 23.05
CA LYS A 42 -17.09 -15.15 24.29
C LYS A 42 -15.99 -16.19 24.46
N ARG A 43 -16.27 -17.46 24.13
CA ARG A 43 -15.28 -18.55 24.22
C ARG A 43 -14.18 -18.41 23.18
N ILE A 44 -14.54 -18.03 21.95
CA ILE A 44 -13.57 -17.73 20.88
C ILE A 44 -12.67 -16.58 21.32
N TYR A 45 -13.25 -15.48 21.82
CA TYR A 45 -12.47 -14.34 22.30
C TYR A 45 -11.48 -14.73 23.41
N TYR A 46 -11.96 -15.48 24.41
CA TYR A 46 -11.11 -16.00 25.49
C TYR A 46 -9.97 -16.85 24.93
N LEU A 47 -10.26 -17.84 24.09
CA LEU A 47 -9.25 -18.70 23.48
C LEU A 47 -8.23 -17.92 22.67
N THR A 48 -8.67 -16.96 21.84
CA THR A 48 -7.75 -16.12 21.06
C THR A 48 -6.87 -15.25 21.95
N LYS A 49 -7.40 -14.77 23.08
CA LYS A 49 -6.63 -13.99 24.04
C LYS A 49 -5.56 -14.85 24.71
N GLU A 50 -5.92 -16.04 25.17
CA GLU A 50 -4.96 -16.99 25.75
C GLU A 50 -3.84 -17.35 24.76
N LEU A 51 -4.19 -17.65 23.50
CA LEU A 51 -3.22 -17.95 22.45
C LEU A 51 -2.30 -16.76 22.11
N LEU A 52 -2.75 -15.51 22.27
CA LEU A 52 -1.90 -14.33 22.08
C LEU A 52 -0.93 -14.06 23.24
N LEU A 53 -1.29 -14.42 24.47
CA LEU A 53 -0.48 -14.09 25.64
C LEU A 53 0.75 -15.01 25.82
N ASN A 54 0.83 -16.16 25.14
CA ASN A 54 1.98 -17.09 25.15
C ASN A 54 2.45 -17.52 26.56
N LYS A 55 1.62 -17.40 27.60
CA LYS A 55 2.06 -17.64 28.99
C LYS A 55 2.18 -19.12 29.31
N GLU A 56 1.26 -19.93 28.82
CA GLU A 56 1.30 -21.40 28.88
C GLU A 56 0.55 -21.92 27.65
N GLU A 57 1.12 -22.88 26.91
CA GLU A 57 0.35 -23.52 25.84
C GLU A 57 -0.86 -24.20 26.49
N PRO A 58 -2.09 -23.83 26.11
CA PRO A 58 -3.26 -24.43 26.72
C PRO A 58 -3.19 -25.94 26.51
N PRO A 59 -3.21 -26.77 27.57
CA PRO A 59 -2.82 -28.18 27.52
C PRO A 59 -3.76 -29.09 26.71
N ASN A 60 -4.73 -28.53 25.97
CA ASN A 60 -5.74 -29.30 25.25
C ASN A 60 -6.31 -28.57 24.03
N VAL A 61 -5.47 -27.86 23.26
CA VAL A 61 -5.89 -27.28 21.97
C VAL A 61 -5.39 -28.18 20.84
N PHE A 62 -6.31 -28.52 19.92
CA PHE A 62 -5.97 -29.30 18.74
C PHE A 62 -4.85 -28.61 17.93
N PRO A 63 -3.84 -29.36 17.46
CA PRO A 63 -2.74 -28.81 16.65
C PRO A 63 -3.22 -27.99 15.45
N ASP A 64 -4.30 -28.42 14.79
CA ASP A 64 -4.89 -27.73 13.65
C ASP A 64 -5.39 -26.33 13.99
N VAL A 65 -5.97 -26.16 15.18
CA VAL A 65 -6.44 -24.85 15.66
C VAL A 65 -5.27 -23.92 15.89
N LYS A 66 -4.16 -24.43 16.45
CA LYS A 66 -2.92 -23.67 16.65
C LYS A 66 -2.29 -23.24 15.32
N LEU A 67 -2.20 -24.16 14.35
CA LEU A 67 -1.69 -23.85 13.01
C LEU A 67 -2.53 -22.78 12.32
N ASN A 68 -3.86 -22.95 12.32
CA ASN A 68 -4.79 -21.99 11.73
C ASN A 68 -4.73 -20.63 12.42
N PHE A 69 -4.56 -20.61 13.75
CA PHE A 69 -4.37 -19.37 14.50
C PHE A 69 -3.07 -18.66 14.13
N ASN A 70 -1.95 -19.37 14.02
CA ASN A 70 -0.68 -18.79 13.59
C ASN A 70 -0.76 -18.22 12.16
N ASN A 71 -1.41 -18.94 11.25
CA ASN A 71 -1.66 -18.45 9.89
C ASN A 71 -2.53 -17.19 9.90
N PHE A 72 -3.59 -17.17 10.72
CA PHE A 72 -4.42 -15.98 10.90
C PHE A 72 -3.61 -14.79 11.43
N VAL A 73 -2.79 -14.99 12.46
CA VAL A 73 -1.93 -13.95 13.04
C VAL A 73 -0.92 -13.43 12.00
N ASN A 74 -0.28 -14.32 11.24
CA ASN A 74 0.63 -13.94 10.15
C ASN A 74 -0.07 -13.09 9.09
N SER A 75 -1.28 -13.48 8.68
CA SER A 75 -2.10 -12.69 7.74
C SER A 75 -2.47 -11.32 8.30
N CYS A 76 -2.83 -11.23 9.58
CA CYS A 76 -3.08 -9.94 10.24
C CYS A 76 -1.83 -9.06 10.25
N ILE A 77 -0.66 -9.61 10.59
CA ILE A 77 0.62 -8.88 10.59
C ILE A 77 0.94 -8.36 9.19
N GLN A 78 0.78 -9.19 8.16
CA GLN A 78 1.02 -8.76 6.77
C GLN A 78 0.06 -7.65 6.34
N TYR A 79 -1.22 -7.77 6.69
CA TYR A 79 -2.22 -6.74 6.43
C TYR A 79 -1.86 -5.40 7.09
N PHE A 80 -1.49 -5.40 8.37
CA PHE A 80 -1.08 -4.18 9.07
C PHE A 80 0.19 -3.57 8.48
N LYS A 81 1.21 -4.39 8.16
CA LYS A 81 2.42 -3.91 7.47
C LYS A 81 2.09 -3.25 6.14
N SER A 82 1.14 -3.80 5.38
CA SER A 82 0.72 -3.20 4.10
C SER A 82 0.03 -1.86 4.30
N ILE A 83 -0.86 -1.74 5.29
CA ILE A 83 -1.52 -0.46 5.62
C ILE A 83 -0.48 0.57 6.05
N ASP A 84 0.39 0.21 6.99
CA ASP A 84 1.36 1.15 7.55
C ASP A 84 2.37 1.60 6.50
N ASN A 85 2.85 0.70 5.63
CA ASN A 85 3.70 1.07 4.49
C ASN A 85 2.97 2.04 3.55
N ASN A 86 1.72 1.75 3.19
CA ASN A 86 0.95 2.59 2.29
C ASN A 86 0.75 3.99 2.88
N ASP A 87 0.40 4.07 4.17
CA ASP A 87 0.17 5.35 4.84
C ASP A 87 1.46 6.17 4.97
N ILE A 88 2.61 5.52 5.24
CA ILE A 88 3.92 6.19 5.30
C ILE A 88 4.32 6.72 3.92
N ILE A 89 4.06 5.96 2.86
CA ILE A 89 4.34 6.40 1.49
C ILE A 89 3.40 7.55 1.11
N GLN A 90 2.12 7.48 1.46
CA GLN A 90 1.15 8.53 1.17
C GLN A 90 1.42 9.83 1.96
N ALA A 91 1.94 9.73 3.18
CA ALA A 91 2.33 10.90 3.98
C ALA A 91 3.36 11.78 3.26
N ASP A 92 4.31 11.19 2.54
CA ASP A 92 5.32 11.95 1.77
C ASP A 92 4.69 12.81 0.66
N TYR A 93 3.49 12.46 0.21
CA TYR A 93 2.79 13.11 -0.90
C TYR A 93 1.78 14.17 -0.46
N GLN A 94 1.57 14.38 0.84
CA GLN A 94 0.60 15.36 1.35
C GLN A 94 0.88 16.80 0.88
N ASN A 95 2.15 17.15 0.66
CA ASN A 95 2.55 18.49 0.25
C ASN A 95 2.62 18.70 -1.28
N ILE A 96 2.24 17.68 -2.08
CA ILE A 96 2.23 17.83 -3.56
C ILE A 96 1.27 18.96 -3.98
N GLU A 97 0.11 19.10 -3.33
CA GLU A 97 -0.86 20.16 -3.67
C GLU A 97 -0.30 21.57 -3.47
N GLN A 98 0.57 21.77 -2.47
CA GLN A 98 1.21 23.06 -2.24
C GLN A 98 2.29 23.36 -3.29
N SER A 99 3.00 22.32 -3.76
CA SER A 99 4.00 22.46 -4.84
C SER A 99 3.41 22.78 -6.21
N LEU A 100 2.15 22.41 -6.46
CA LEU A 100 1.43 22.78 -7.69
C LEU A 100 1.13 24.28 -7.78
N ASN A 101 1.03 24.99 -6.65
CA ASN A 101 0.84 26.45 -6.64
C ASN A 101 2.14 27.24 -6.89
N ILE A 102 3.31 26.59 -6.80
CA ILE A 102 4.62 27.21 -7.04
C ILE A 102 5.01 27.13 -8.54
N GLY A 103 4.23 26.41 -9.35
CA GLY A 103 4.46 26.18 -10.77
C GLY A 103 3.34 26.66 -11.68
N LYS A 104 2.76 27.85 -11.44
CA LYS A 104 1.96 28.55 -12.48
C LYS A 104 2.76 28.87 -13.76
N ASP A 105 4.07 28.62 -13.76
CA ASP A 105 4.94 28.66 -14.94
C ASP A 105 5.15 27.27 -15.61
N ILE A 106 4.55 26.20 -15.10
CA ILE A 106 4.39 24.98 -15.91
C ILE A 106 3.21 25.29 -16.81
N THR A 107 3.54 25.85 -17.98
CA THR A 107 2.71 25.90 -19.18
C THR A 107 1.60 24.86 -19.07
N GLU A 108 0.37 25.33 -18.89
CA GLU A 108 -0.80 24.59 -19.33
C GLU A 108 -0.37 23.92 -20.62
N LEU A 109 -0.34 22.58 -20.65
CA LEU A 109 -0.15 21.89 -21.91
C LEU A 109 -1.26 22.45 -22.79
N ASN A 110 -0.92 23.33 -23.73
CA ASN A 110 -1.88 23.90 -24.66
C ASN A 110 -2.48 22.71 -25.39
N ILE A 111 -3.62 22.23 -24.89
CA ILE A 111 -4.40 21.16 -25.50
C ILE A 111 -4.84 21.61 -26.90
N ASP A 112 -4.86 22.93 -27.11
CA ASP A 112 -5.13 23.61 -28.37
C ASP A 112 -4.09 23.33 -29.46
N ASP A 113 -2.87 22.88 -29.14
CA ASP A 113 -1.82 22.59 -30.13
C ASP A 113 -1.89 21.15 -30.71
N ILE A 114 -2.84 20.31 -30.27
CA ILE A 114 -3.02 18.94 -30.79
C ILE A 114 -4.34 18.87 -31.55
N GLU A 115 -4.32 19.30 -32.81
CA GLU A 115 -5.52 19.33 -33.65
C GLU A 115 -5.91 17.93 -34.19
N ASN A 116 -4.97 16.98 -34.28
CA ASN A 116 -5.21 15.70 -34.96
C ASN A 116 -4.62 14.47 -34.23
N GLN A 117 -5.33 13.34 -34.30
CA GLN A 117 -4.98 12.08 -33.63
C GLN A 117 -3.62 11.53 -34.08
N GLU A 118 -3.22 11.77 -35.33
CA GLU A 118 -1.92 11.34 -35.85
C GLU A 118 -0.73 12.07 -35.20
N GLU A 119 -0.92 13.33 -34.82
CA GLU A 119 0.11 14.14 -34.17
C GLU A 119 0.29 13.72 -32.71
N ALA A 120 -0.83 13.46 -32.02
CA ALA A 120 -0.83 12.83 -30.70
C ALA A 120 -0.11 11.47 -30.73
N ASN A 121 -0.40 10.64 -31.74
CA ASN A 121 0.25 9.34 -31.91
C ASN A 121 1.76 9.47 -32.17
N LYS A 122 2.19 10.45 -32.97
CA LYS A 122 3.61 10.73 -33.23
C LYS A 122 4.37 11.19 -31.98
N LEU A 123 3.70 11.91 -31.08
CA LEU A 123 4.29 12.35 -29.81
C LEU A 123 4.48 11.18 -28.84
N LEU A 124 3.51 10.25 -28.81
CA LEU A 124 3.56 9.04 -28.00
C LEU A 124 4.54 7.99 -28.54
N MET A 125 4.71 7.92 -29.86
CA MET A 125 5.60 6.97 -30.50
C MET A 125 7.07 7.42 -30.46
N ARG A 126 7.97 6.47 -30.17
CA ARG A 126 9.41 6.70 -30.22
C ARG A 126 9.84 6.99 -31.66
N SER A 127 10.09 8.26 -31.98
CA SER A 127 10.72 8.63 -33.25
C SER A 127 12.24 8.46 -33.16
N ILE A 128 12.81 7.67 -34.06
CA ILE A 128 14.27 7.50 -34.18
C ILE A 128 14.80 8.73 -34.94
N LYS A 129 15.35 9.69 -34.20
CA LYS A 129 16.06 10.83 -34.81
C LYS A 129 17.43 10.35 -35.29
N LEU A 130 17.52 9.98 -36.57
CA LEU A 130 18.79 9.75 -37.25
C LEU A 130 19.49 11.12 -37.37
N SER A 131 20.45 11.42 -36.49
CA SER A 131 21.27 12.62 -36.66
C SER A 131 22.24 12.39 -37.81
N ASN A 132 22.31 13.31 -38.77
CA ASN A 132 23.36 13.27 -39.79
C ASN A 132 24.73 13.32 -39.10
N PRO A 133 25.63 12.35 -39.35
CA PRO A 133 26.93 12.35 -38.70
C PRO A 133 27.77 13.52 -39.22
N SER A 134 28.02 14.51 -38.35
CA SER A 134 29.01 15.56 -38.62
C SER A 134 30.42 15.03 -38.32
N LEU A 135 31.45 15.63 -38.95
CA LEU A 135 32.86 15.32 -38.69
C LEU A 135 33.21 15.39 -37.19
N ASP A 136 32.55 16.28 -36.45
CA ASP A 136 32.70 16.44 -35.00
C ASP A 136 32.35 15.17 -34.20
N ASN A 137 31.52 14.28 -34.73
CA ASN A 137 31.14 13.02 -34.07
C ASN A 137 32.27 11.99 -34.07
N PHE A 138 33.29 12.16 -34.91
CA PHE A 138 34.44 11.26 -35.01
C PHE A 138 35.61 11.68 -34.10
N VAL A 139 35.48 12.82 -33.40
CA VAL A 139 36.51 13.34 -32.50
C VAL A 139 36.14 13.02 -31.05
N LYS A 140 37.04 12.39 -30.30
CA LYS A 140 36.87 12.17 -28.85
C LYS A 140 36.91 13.51 -28.12
N ARG A 141 35.74 14.05 -27.76
CA ARG A 141 35.62 15.29 -26.98
C ARG A 141 35.80 14.99 -25.49
N THR A 142 36.80 15.59 -24.85
CA THR A 142 36.97 15.56 -23.40
C THR A 142 36.18 16.71 -22.77
N TYR A 143 35.12 16.39 -22.04
CA TYR A 143 34.33 17.40 -21.32
C TYR A 143 35.03 17.79 -20.02
N THR A 144 35.21 19.09 -19.77
CA THR A 144 35.82 19.62 -18.54
C THR A 144 34.83 19.71 -17.38
N LYS A 145 33.53 19.72 -17.67
CA LYS A 145 32.45 19.72 -16.68
C LYS A 145 31.96 18.28 -16.48
N LYS A 146 31.82 17.87 -15.21
CA LYS A 146 31.15 16.61 -14.89
C LYS A 146 29.71 16.70 -15.39
N PRO A 147 29.18 15.70 -16.10
CA PRO A 147 27.77 15.68 -16.47
C PRO A 147 26.93 15.73 -15.19
N ASP A 148 25.83 16.48 -15.23
CA ASP A 148 24.90 16.57 -14.12
C ASP A 148 24.44 15.16 -13.75
N SER A 149 24.53 14.81 -12.46
CA SER A 149 24.12 13.49 -12.00
C SER A 149 22.61 13.37 -12.12
N VAL A 150 22.15 12.47 -12.98
CA VAL A 150 20.72 12.14 -13.08
C VAL A 150 20.25 11.60 -11.72
N ILE A 151 19.20 12.22 -11.16
CA ILE A 151 18.59 11.77 -9.92
C ILE A 151 17.76 10.53 -10.25
N LEU A 152 18.29 9.36 -9.90
CA LEU A 152 17.56 8.10 -10.02
C LEU A 152 16.61 7.91 -8.83
N PRO A 153 15.44 7.29 -9.03
CA PRO A 153 14.56 6.92 -7.93
C PRO A 153 15.30 5.96 -6.98
N LYS A 154 15.18 6.21 -5.68
CA LYS A 154 15.79 5.39 -4.62
C LYS A 154 14.71 4.68 -3.84
N GLN A 155 15.00 3.47 -3.38
CA GLN A 155 14.13 2.75 -2.46
C GLN A 155 14.19 3.40 -1.07
N LYS A 156 13.03 3.71 -0.49
CA LYS A 156 12.91 4.23 0.88
C LYS A 156 13.05 3.07 1.87
N ASN A 157 13.83 3.28 2.92
CA ASN A 157 13.85 2.39 4.08
C ASN A 157 12.73 2.81 5.04
N ILE A 158 11.72 1.97 5.20
CA ILE A 158 10.56 2.21 6.07
C ILE A 158 10.74 1.39 7.34
N ASP A 159 10.75 2.04 8.51
CA ASP A 159 10.76 1.33 9.79
C ASP A 159 9.32 1.02 10.25
N LEU A 160 8.97 -0.27 10.25
CA LEU A 160 7.66 -0.76 10.66
C LEU A 160 7.59 -1.12 12.15
N LYS A 161 8.68 -0.92 12.91
CA LYS A 161 8.74 -1.20 14.35
C LYS A 161 8.56 0.04 15.21
N ASP A 162 8.25 1.17 14.61
CA ASP A 162 8.02 2.42 15.33
C ASP A 162 6.90 2.26 16.38
N PRO A 163 7.11 2.75 17.63
CA PRO A 163 6.12 2.60 18.70
C PRO A 163 4.80 3.32 18.42
N ILE A 164 4.83 4.31 17.52
CA ILE A 164 3.65 5.05 17.06
C ILE A 164 2.68 4.11 16.33
N LEU A 165 3.18 3.23 15.47
CA LEU A 165 2.38 2.30 14.68
C LEU A 165 1.70 1.23 15.56
N LYS A 166 2.27 0.93 16.73
CA LYS A 166 1.75 -0.09 17.65
C LYS A 166 0.35 0.23 18.19
N ASN A 167 0.06 1.50 18.46
CA ASN A 167 -1.21 1.93 19.05
C ASN A 167 -2.19 2.49 17.99
N LYS A 168 -1.81 2.48 16.70
CA LYS A 168 -2.63 3.01 15.60
C LYS A 168 -3.96 2.27 15.51
N GLY A 169 -5.06 3.03 15.50
CA GLY A 169 -6.41 2.48 15.40
C GLY A 169 -6.97 1.82 16.68
N ILE A 170 -6.26 1.89 17.81
CA ILE A 170 -6.73 1.36 19.10
C ILE A 170 -7.26 2.52 19.97
N CYS A 171 -8.51 2.42 20.42
CA CYS A 171 -9.10 3.42 21.31
C CYS A 171 -8.40 3.44 22.68
N LYS A 172 -7.93 4.62 23.09
CA LYS A 172 -7.38 4.84 24.44
C LYS A 172 -8.49 4.64 25.48
N LYS A 173 -8.17 3.90 26.55
CA LYS A 173 -9.08 3.77 27.71
C LYS A 173 -8.87 4.98 28.60
N LYS A 174 -9.96 5.63 29.02
CA LYS A 174 -9.91 6.87 29.82
C LYS A 174 -9.19 6.74 31.18
N ASN A 175 -9.05 5.52 31.71
CA ASN A 175 -8.60 5.28 33.09
C ASN A 175 -7.29 4.46 33.19
N ILE A 176 -6.59 4.20 32.08
CA ILE A 176 -5.33 3.42 32.10
C ILE A 176 -4.33 4.10 31.17
N THR A 177 -3.19 4.54 31.72
CA THR A 177 -2.06 5.05 30.95
C THR A 177 -1.19 3.88 30.46
N ASN A 178 -0.86 3.88 29.17
CA ASN A 178 0.05 2.89 28.58
C ASN A 178 1.45 3.51 28.46
N LYS A 179 2.51 2.75 28.77
CA LYS A 179 3.91 3.22 28.70
C LYS A 179 4.34 3.73 27.31
N TYR A 180 3.60 3.34 26.27
CA TYR A 180 3.86 3.74 24.89
C TYR A 180 3.14 5.03 24.48
N ASP A 181 2.24 5.56 25.32
CA ASP A 181 1.51 6.80 25.03
C ASP A 181 2.24 8.07 25.50
N GLU A 182 3.23 7.94 26.40
CA GLU A 182 3.95 9.08 26.99
C GLU A 182 4.81 9.85 25.96
N ASN A 183 5.38 9.16 24.96
CA ASN A 183 6.28 9.78 23.98
C ASN A 183 5.58 10.57 22.86
N ASN A 184 4.25 10.56 22.78
CA ASN A 184 3.52 11.27 21.72
C ASN A 184 3.17 12.72 22.09
N PHE A 185 3.25 13.11 23.36
CA PHE A 185 2.95 14.50 23.78
C PHE A 185 4.03 15.50 23.36
N SER A 186 5.27 15.05 23.12
CA SER A 186 6.40 15.94 22.84
C SER A 186 6.45 16.49 21.41
N LYS A 187 5.57 16.04 20.50
CA LYS A 187 5.56 16.49 19.09
C LYS A 187 4.38 17.41 18.74
N ASP A 188 3.28 17.32 19.47
CA ASP A 188 2.10 18.14 19.21
C ASP A 188 2.22 19.57 19.79
N GLU A 189 3.04 19.79 20.82
CA GLU A 189 3.21 21.12 21.44
C GLU A 189 4.13 22.06 20.64
N THR A 190 4.94 21.54 19.71
CA THR A 190 5.87 22.37 18.91
C THR A 190 5.28 23.00 17.65
N GLN A 191 3.97 22.82 17.38
CA GLN A 191 3.31 23.38 16.18
C GLN A 191 2.28 24.50 16.48
N THR A 192 2.12 24.92 17.74
CA THR A 192 1.16 25.98 18.11
C THR A 192 1.79 27.26 18.66
N GLU A 193 3.11 27.43 18.58
CA GLU A 193 3.79 28.68 18.94
C GLU A 193 4.72 29.15 17.82
N THR A 194 4.15 29.87 16.84
CA THR A 194 4.76 31.00 16.11
C THR A 194 3.70 31.71 15.29
#